data_AF-A0A3Q3W8I0-F1
#
_entry.id   AF-A0A3Q3W8I0-F1
#
_cell.length_a   1.000
_cell.length_b   1.000
_cell.length_c   1.000
_cell.angle_alpha   90.00
_cell.angle_beta   90.00
_cell.angle_gamma   90.00
#
_symmetry.space_group_name_H-M   'P 1'
#
loop_
_entity.id
_entity.type
_entity.pdbx_description
1 polymer ?
#
loop_
_entity_poly.entity_id
_entity_poly.type
_entity_poly.pdbx_seq_one_letter_code
_entity_poly.pdbx_strand_id
1 'polypeptide(L)'
;KGINSLLARGVYDSAFPLHDVSITETLLHEEWANYGVMHKYQPVDLIRKYFGEQIGLYFAWLGVYTQLLIPPSVLGIIVFLYGIFTADANVPSQETCDDNLNITMCPLCDGVCDYWRLSTVCSLARASYLFDNGATVLFAIFMSLWAACFLEHWKRRQMCLKHTWDLTSLEDEEVEKYIQGYCMRERKESRLQEFTDIKATFHVVATRAVCVCVQIFVTFSAVFGVAVYRICMLSVWSMNPDPEAKDSVRMTVTTTGIILNMLVVLVLEEVYGAIAVWLTELELPKTKEEFEERLIFKSFFLKSMNAFAPIFYVAFFKGRFAGRPGDYVYVFGDYRMEECAPPGCLIELCIQLSMIMLGKQLIQNNVFEVLIPKLKKMYRTIQEEKGKKRAAENSEVKEEEKRPKQQFDKDFALEPFEGVSSEYMEMIIQYGFVSLFVASFPLAPAFALLNNVIEIRLDAAKFVTEIRRPDAVRCKDIGIWYNILCGISKFSVITNAFVISFTSEFVPRMIYQYMYSVNGTMNGYTEHSLSYFNVSDFPPGTAPTTTLITGVTMCRYKDYRDPPWEPDAYTFSKEYWSVLAAKLAFVIFFQVLNEY
;
A
#
# COMPACT_ATOMS: atom_id res chain seq x y z
N LYS A 1 -0.14 8.22 43.05
CA LYS A 1 0.89 8.52 42.01
C LYS A 1 1.66 7.22 41.80
N GLY A 2 1.57 6.59 40.62
CA GLY A 2 2.12 5.26 40.35
C GLY A 2 3.50 5.30 39.65
N ILE A 3 4.05 4.11 39.36
CA ILE A 3 5.38 3.90 38.75
C ILE A 3 5.57 4.65 37.43
N ASN A 4 4.53 4.72 36.59
CA ASN A 4 4.56 5.43 35.30
C ASN A 4 4.91 6.91 35.45
N SER A 5 4.47 7.57 36.53
CA SER A 5 4.81 8.97 36.79
C SER A 5 6.25 9.16 37.25
N LEU A 6 6.89 8.13 37.81
CA LEU A 6 8.29 8.17 38.24
C LEU A 6 9.23 7.91 37.06
N LEU A 7 8.84 7.00 36.16
CA LEU A 7 9.52 6.77 34.88
C LEU A 7 9.49 8.02 34.01
N ALA A 8 8.32 8.64 33.83
CA ALA A 8 8.19 9.87 33.03
C ALA A 8 8.98 11.07 33.58
N ARG A 9 9.32 11.07 34.88
CA ARG A 9 10.14 12.10 35.54
C ARG A 9 11.64 11.81 35.50
N GLY A 10 12.05 10.67 34.96
CA GLY A 10 13.46 10.24 34.92
C GLY A 10 14.03 9.82 36.27
N VAL A 11 13.18 9.48 37.25
CA VAL A 11 13.65 8.95 38.55
C VAL A 11 14.05 7.48 38.41
N TYR A 12 13.28 6.72 37.64
CA TYR A 12 13.63 5.38 37.19
C TYR A 12 13.94 5.42 35.69
N ASP A 13 14.95 4.66 35.28
CA ASP A 13 15.35 4.57 33.87
C ASP A 13 14.43 3.60 33.09
N SER A 14 14.16 2.42 33.64
CA SER A 14 13.21 1.47 33.05
C SER A 14 12.62 0.53 34.09
N ALA A 15 11.43 0.00 33.80
CA ALA A 15 10.78 -1.06 34.57
C ALA A 15 10.21 -2.07 33.56
N PHE A 16 10.59 -3.33 33.68
CA PHE A 16 10.17 -4.40 32.78
C PHE A 16 10.22 -5.76 33.50
N PRO A 17 9.36 -6.71 33.12
CA PRO A 17 9.45 -8.09 33.60
C PRO A 17 10.66 -8.80 32.97
N LEU A 18 11.23 -9.77 33.69
CA LEU A 18 12.35 -10.55 33.19
C LEU A 18 11.88 -11.70 32.28
N HIS A 19 12.74 -12.04 31.32
CA HIS A 19 12.62 -13.27 30.56
C HIS A 19 12.99 -14.47 31.45
N ASP A 20 12.16 -15.53 31.39
CA ASP A 20 12.47 -16.77 32.07
C ASP A 20 13.38 -17.62 31.19
N VAL A 21 14.64 -17.83 31.61
CA VAL A 21 15.61 -18.80 31.03
C VAL A 21 15.15 -20.27 31.20
N SER A 22 13.88 -20.49 31.50
CA SER A 22 13.25 -21.77 31.73
C SER A 22 12.99 -22.52 30.41
N ILE A 23 12.53 -23.77 30.55
CA ILE A 23 12.11 -24.66 29.46
C ILE A 23 11.11 -23.98 28.50
N THR A 24 10.33 -23.00 28.97
CA THR A 24 9.25 -22.37 28.20
C THR A 24 9.77 -21.48 27.07
N GLU A 25 10.82 -20.69 27.31
CA GLU A 25 11.39 -19.80 26.29
C GLU A 25 12.21 -20.59 25.26
N THR A 26 12.96 -21.60 25.73
CA THR A 26 13.69 -22.52 24.85
C THR A 26 12.74 -23.33 23.97
N LEU A 27 11.62 -23.80 24.52
CA LEU A 27 10.56 -24.48 23.76
C LEU A 27 9.90 -23.55 22.74
N LEU A 28 9.57 -22.30 23.11
CA LEU A 28 9.03 -21.30 22.18
C LEU A 28 10.02 -20.97 21.05
N HIS A 29 11.32 -20.88 21.38
CA HIS A 29 12.35 -20.62 20.39
C HIS A 29 12.49 -21.80 19.40
N GLU A 30 12.53 -23.04 19.90
CA GLU A 30 12.70 -24.23 19.07
C GLU A 30 11.46 -24.56 18.23
N GLU A 31 10.26 -24.46 18.79
CA GLU A 31 9.01 -24.87 18.13
C GLU A 31 8.34 -23.77 17.30
N TRP A 32 8.62 -22.49 17.58
CA TRP A 32 7.89 -21.38 16.98
C TRP A 32 8.78 -20.32 16.32
N ALA A 33 9.81 -19.82 17.00
CA ALA A 33 10.67 -18.73 16.51
C ALA A 33 11.80 -19.18 15.54
N ASN A 34 11.85 -20.46 15.17
CA ASN A 34 12.86 -21.00 14.28
C ASN A 34 12.36 -21.09 12.82
N TYR A 35 13.16 -20.58 11.88
CA TYR A 35 12.91 -20.66 10.44
C TYR A 35 12.77 -22.12 9.93
N GLY A 36 13.42 -23.09 10.57
CA GLY A 36 13.30 -24.51 10.21
C GLY A 36 11.91 -25.10 10.43
N VAL A 37 11.03 -24.41 11.18
CA VAL A 37 9.75 -24.93 11.67
C VAL A 37 8.56 -24.19 11.02
N MET A 38 8.77 -23.57 9.85
CA MET A 38 7.76 -22.80 9.11
C MET A 38 6.45 -23.57 8.84
N HIS A 39 6.53 -24.89 8.67
CA HIS A 39 5.41 -25.77 8.32
C HIS A 39 4.52 -26.17 9.51
N LYS A 40 4.96 -25.98 10.77
CA LYS A 40 4.12 -26.32 11.94
C LYS A 40 3.12 -25.19 12.25
N TYR A 41 1.96 -25.60 12.77
CA TYR A 41 0.95 -24.68 13.30
C TYR A 41 1.49 -23.87 14.49
N GLN A 42 0.95 -22.66 14.66
CA GLN A 42 1.36 -21.77 15.75
C GLN A 42 0.78 -22.23 17.10
N PRO A 43 1.60 -22.32 18.17
CA PRO A 43 1.14 -22.68 19.51
C PRO A 43 0.55 -21.47 20.24
N VAL A 44 -0.60 -20.97 19.79
CA VAL A 44 -1.21 -19.71 20.28
C VAL A 44 -1.44 -19.71 21.80
N ASP A 45 -1.86 -20.84 22.39
CA ASP A 45 -2.10 -20.91 23.84
C ASP A 45 -0.80 -20.80 24.66
N LEU A 46 0.33 -21.27 24.12
CA LEU A 46 1.63 -21.14 24.76
C LEU A 46 2.15 -19.70 24.66
N ILE A 47 1.97 -19.06 23.50
CA ILE A 47 2.30 -17.65 23.29
C ILE A 47 1.52 -16.78 24.27
N ARG A 48 0.21 -17.00 24.38
CA ARG A 48 -0.64 -16.32 25.36
C ARG A 48 -0.10 -16.50 26.79
N LYS A 49 0.24 -17.73 27.18
CA LYS A 49 0.70 -18.01 28.55
C LYS A 49 1.98 -17.24 28.91
N TYR A 50 2.85 -16.99 27.93
CA TYR A 50 4.14 -16.32 28.15
C TYR A 50 4.05 -14.79 28.00
N PHE A 51 3.40 -14.31 26.94
CA PHE A 51 3.36 -12.89 26.55
C PHE A 51 2.04 -12.18 26.88
N GLY A 52 0.99 -12.90 27.27
CA GLY A 52 -0.35 -12.35 27.54
C GLY A 52 -1.29 -12.40 26.34
N GLU A 53 -2.55 -12.03 26.55
CA GLU A 53 -3.62 -12.13 25.56
C GLU A 53 -3.47 -11.16 24.39
N GLN A 54 -2.93 -9.96 24.60
CA GLN A 54 -2.76 -8.96 23.53
C GLN A 54 -1.87 -9.47 22.38
N ILE A 55 -0.72 -10.04 22.73
CA ILE A 55 0.22 -10.61 21.74
C ILE A 55 -0.31 -11.95 21.22
N GLY A 56 -0.95 -12.74 22.08
CA GLY A 56 -1.63 -13.97 21.66
C GLY A 56 -2.71 -13.73 20.59
N LEU A 57 -3.53 -12.68 20.74
CA LEU A 57 -4.56 -12.29 19.76
C LEU A 57 -3.94 -11.84 18.43
N TYR A 58 -2.82 -11.12 18.46
CA TYR A 58 -2.09 -10.71 17.26
C TYR A 58 -1.65 -11.91 16.42
N PHE A 59 -0.94 -12.86 17.02
CA PHE A 59 -0.49 -14.05 16.31
C PHE A 59 -1.66 -14.95 15.90
N ALA A 60 -2.73 -15.03 16.70
CA ALA A 60 -3.95 -15.72 16.30
C ALA A 60 -4.60 -15.09 15.05
N TRP A 61 -4.67 -13.76 14.99
CA TRP A 61 -5.19 -13.02 13.83
C TRP A 61 -4.31 -13.22 12.60
N LEU A 62 -3.00 -13.05 12.75
CA LEU A 62 -2.03 -13.21 11.68
C LEU A 62 -2.04 -14.64 11.12
N GLY A 63 -2.20 -15.65 11.98
CA GLY A 63 -2.36 -17.04 11.57
C GLY A 63 -3.62 -17.28 10.74
N VAL A 64 -4.77 -16.74 11.17
CA VAL A 64 -6.03 -16.84 10.41
C VAL A 64 -5.92 -16.11 9.07
N TYR A 65 -5.34 -14.91 9.06
CA TYR A 65 -5.12 -14.13 7.85
C TYR A 65 -4.26 -14.90 6.83
N THR A 66 -3.16 -15.50 7.29
CA THR A 66 -2.26 -16.32 6.46
C THR A 66 -2.97 -17.57 5.94
N GLN A 67 -3.73 -18.27 6.77
CA GLN A 67 -4.48 -19.46 6.35
C GLN A 67 -5.54 -19.12 5.29
N LEU A 68 -6.26 -18.01 5.47
CA LEU A 68 -7.31 -17.60 4.54
C LEU A 68 -6.76 -16.94 3.28
N LEU A 69 -5.49 -16.51 3.23
CA LEU A 69 -4.84 -16.07 1.99
C LEU A 69 -4.55 -17.24 1.02
N ILE A 70 -4.48 -18.49 1.50
CA ILE A 70 -4.13 -19.64 0.66
C ILE A 70 -5.07 -19.82 -0.55
N PRO A 71 -6.42 -19.84 -0.41
CA PRO A 71 -7.31 -19.99 -1.56
C PRO A 71 -7.20 -18.85 -2.59
N PRO A 72 -7.18 -17.55 -2.19
CA PRO A 72 -6.84 -16.45 -3.08
C PRO A 72 -5.51 -16.60 -3.80
N SER A 73 -4.43 -17.02 -3.12
CA SER A 73 -3.12 -17.19 -3.74
C SER A 73 -3.15 -18.27 -4.83
N VAL A 74 -3.80 -19.40 -4.55
CA VAL A 74 -3.93 -20.50 -5.52
C VAL A 74 -4.75 -20.05 -6.73
N LEU A 75 -5.91 -19.43 -6.50
CA LEU A 75 -6.78 -18.96 -7.58
C LEU A 75 -6.11 -17.85 -8.40
N GLY A 76 -5.40 -16.91 -7.75
CA GLY A 76 -4.64 -15.86 -8.41
C GLY A 76 -3.54 -16.40 -9.33
N ILE A 77 -2.82 -17.45 -8.90
CA ILE A 77 -1.84 -18.16 -9.74
C ILE A 77 -2.53 -18.84 -10.93
N ILE A 78 -3.67 -19.49 -10.72
CA ILE A 78 -4.44 -20.13 -11.81
C ILE A 78 -4.87 -19.08 -12.86
N VAL A 79 -5.38 -17.93 -12.42
CA VAL A 79 -5.80 -16.83 -13.28
C VAL A 79 -4.61 -16.25 -14.06
N PHE A 80 -3.45 -16.13 -13.43
CA PHE A 80 -2.23 -15.68 -14.09
C PHE A 80 -1.72 -16.70 -15.12
N LEU A 81 -1.70 -17.99 -14.78
CA LEU A 81 -1.34 -19.07 -15.71
C LEU A 81 -2.30 -19.14 -16.90
N TYR A 82 -3.61 -18.94 -16.66
CA TYR A 82 -4.60 -18.82 -17.73
C TYR A 82 -4.22 -17.69 -18.70
N GLY A 83 -3.87 -16.51 -18.18
CA GLY A 83 -3.40 -15.39 -18.99
C GLY A 83 -2.16 -15.73 -19.82
N ILE A 84 -1.20 -16.48 -19.28
CA ILE A 84 -0.02 -16.94 -20.02
C ILE A 84 -0.41 -17.88 -21.16
N PHE A 85 -1.25 -18.90 -20.89
CA PHE A 85 -1.64 -19.88 -21.89
C PHE A 85 -2.50 -19.30 -23.01
N THR A 86 -3.28 -18.25 -22.75
CA THR A 86 -4.14 -17.61 -23.75
C THR A 86 -3.53 -16.36 -24.39
N ALA A 87 -2.33 -15.92 -23.96
CA ALA A 87 -1.67 -14.71 -24.46
C ALA A 87 -1.46 -14.73 -25.98
N ASP A 88 -1.01 -15.87 -26.51
CA ASP A 88 -0.74 -16.02 -27.94
C ASP A 88 -2.02 -16.10 -28.78
N ALA A 89 -3.19 -16.36 -28.18
CA ALA A 89 -4.47 -16.43 -28.90
C ALA A 89 -5.24 -15.09 -28.89
N ASN A 90 -4.76 -14.08 -28.16
CA ASN A 90 -5.46 -12.82 -27.99
C ASN A 90 -5.27 -11.90 -29.22
N VAL A 91 -6.35 -11.67 -29.97
CA VAL A 91 -6.35 -10.89 -31.22
C VAL A 91 -5.82 -9.47 -31.04
N PRO A 92 -6.28 -8.64 -30.07
CA PRO A 92 -5.78 -7.27 -29.93
C PRO A 92 -4.28 -7.16 -29.68
N SER A 93 -3.68 -8.10 -28.93
CA SER A 93 -2.23 -8.12 -28.74
C SER A 93 -1.50 -8.57 -30.01
N GLN A 94 -2.06 -9.49 -30.79
CA GLN A 94 -1.49 -9.87 -32.08
C GLN A 94 -1.49 -8.69 -33.06
N GLU A 95 -2.61 -7.97 -33.18
CA GLU A 95 -2.71 -6.78 -34.04
C GLU A 95 -1.73 -5.68 -33.62
N THR A 96 -1.57 -5.46 -32.31
CA THR A 96 -0.58 -4.49 -31.81
C THR A 96 0.85 -4.90 -32.16
N CYS A 97 1.12 -6.20 -32.26
CA CYS A 97 2.42 -6.77 -32.59
C CYS A 97 2.63 -6.99 -34.10
N ASP A 98 1.63 -6.72 -34.95
CA ASP A 98 1.74 -6.94 -36.40
C ASP A 98 2.43 -5.75 -37.07
N ASP A 99 3.66 -5.97 -37.55
CA ASP A 99 4.43 -4.95 -38.26
C ASP A 99 3.82 -4.57 -39.62
N ASN A 100 2.94 -5.41 -40.19
CA ASN A 100 2.34 -5.13 -41.50
C ASN A 100 1.33 -3.98 -41.47
N LEU A 101 0.70 -3.72 -40.32
CA LEU A 101 -0.31 -2.67 -40.16
C LEU A 101 0.30 -1.25 -40.23
N ASN A 102 1.63 -1.10 -40.07
CA ASN A 102 2.38 0.16 -40.20
C ASN A 102 1.71 1.38 -39.52
N ILE A 103 1.13 1.18 -38.34
CA ILE A 103 0.42 2.23 -37.60
C ILE A 103 1.42 3.19 -36.94
N THR A 104 1.41 4.45 -37.38
CA THR A 104 2.22 5.55 -36.82
C THR A 104 1.45 6.28 -35.73
N MET A 105 2.04 6.38 -34.54
CA MET A 105 1.48 7.06 -33.38
C MET A 105 2.02 8.49 -33.25
N CYS A 106 1.21 9.39 -32.69
CA CYS A 106 1.60 10.77 -32.44
C CYS A 106 2.71 10.86 -31.36
N PRO A 107 3.55 11.91 -31.41
CA PRO A 107 4.67 12.07 -30.47
C PRO A 107 4.18 12.35 -29.04
N LEU A 108 4.91 11.79 -28.08
CA LEU A 108 4.59 11.85 -26.65
C LEU A 108 5.07 13.13 -25.96
N CYS A 109 5.96 13.89 -26.60
CA CYS A 109 6.47 15.15 -26.07
C CYS A 109 6.63 16.20 -27.16
N ASP A 110 6.72 17.45 -26.75
CA ASP A 110 6.72 18.60 -27.66
C ASP A 110 8.14 18.85 -28.20
N GLY A 111 8.27 18.99 -29.51
CA GLY A 111 9.50 19.38 -30.22
C GLY A 111 10.58 18.30 -30.34
N VAL A 112 10.84 17.52 -29.29
CA VAL A 112 12.02 16.62 -29.19
C VAL A 112 11.69 15.16 -29.54
N CYS A 113 10.45 14.71 -29.27
CA CYS A 113 10.04 13.32 -29.52
C CYS A 113 9.60 13.12 -30.96
N ASP A 114 10.07 12.03 -31.59
CA ASP A 114 9.63 11.64 -32.93
C ASP A 114 8.32 10.82 -32.89
N TYR A 115 7.73 10.62 -34.07
CA TYR A 115 6.70 9.61 -34.30
C TYR A 115 7.24 8.22 -34.01
N TRP A 116 6.37 7.35 -33.51
CA TRP A 116 6.75 6.00 -33.15
C TRP A 116 5.74 4.99 -33.68
N ARG A 117 6.18 3.76 -33.93
CA ARG A 117 5.32 2.68 -34.46
C ARG A 117 4.66 1.94 -33.32
N LEU A 118 3.40 1.55 -33.50
CA LEU A 118 2.65 0.82 -32.47
C LEU A 118 3.32 -0.52 -32.07
N SER A 119 3.99 -1.20 -33.01
CA SER A 119 4.63 -2.50 -32.77
C SER A 119 5.80 -2.45 -31.80
N THR A 120 6.41 -1.30 -31.54
CA THR A 120 7.47 -1.15 -30.53
C THR A 120 6.98 -1.43 -29.11
N VAL A 121 5.67 -1.32 -28.87
CA VAL A 121 5.02 -1.53 -27.57
C VAL A 121 4.41 -2.95 -27.46
N CYS A 122 4.74 -3.85 -28.38
CA CYS A 122 4.24 -5.24 -28.42
C CYS A 122 4.48 -6.01 -27.10
N SER A 123 5.69 -5.92 -26.52
CA SER A 123 6.02 -6.61 -25.27
C SER A 123 5.13 -6.13 -24.11
N LEU A 124 4.90 -4.83 -24.03
CA LEU A 124 4.01 -4.22 -23.05
C LEU A 124 2.56 -4.64 -23.30
N ALA A 125 2.09 -4.68 -24.54
CA ALA A 125 0.73 -5.13 -24.87
C ALA A 125 0.48 -6.58 -24.46
N ARG A 126 1.43 -7.49 -24.73
CA ARG A 126 1.36 -8.89 -24.29
C ARG A 126 1.38 -9.01 -22.77
N ALA A 127 2.25 -8.27 -22.09
CA ALA A 127 2.29 -8.23 -20.63
C ALA A 127 0.99 -7.68 -20.02
N SER A 128 0.32 -6.73 -20.69
CA SER A 128 -0.95 -6.15 -20.20
C SER A 128 -2.03 -7.21 -20.13
N TYR A 129 -2.12 -8.03 -21.17
CA TYR A 129 -3.12 -9.09 -21.26
C TYR A 129 -2.97 -10.17 -20.17
N LEU A 130 -1.74 -10.42 -19.69
CA LEU A 130 -1.52 -11.37 -18.58
C LEU A 130 -2.30 -10.98 -17.32
N PHE A 131 -2.45 -9.68 -17.09
CA PHE A 131 -3.13 -9.11 -15.93
C PHE A 131 -4.54 -8.60 -16.25
N ASP A 132 -4.83 -8.27 -17.52
CA ASP A 132 -6.11 -7.75 -17.99
C ASP A 132 -6.85 -8.75 -18.89
N ASN A 133 -7.30 -9.85 -18.28
CA ASN A 133 -8.07 -10.91 -18.92
C ASN A 133 -9.46 -11.07 -18.29
N GLY A 134 -10.39 -11.75 -18.97
CA GLY A 134 -11.74 -11.93 -18.44
C GLY A 134 -11.81 -12.69 -17.10
N ALA A 135 -10.80 -13.52 -16.80
CA ALA A 135 -10.74 -14.25 -15.53
C ALA A 135 -10.34 -13.35 -14.34
N THR A 136 -9.65 -12.23 -14.57
CA THR A 136 -9.32 -11.29 -13.48
C THR A 136 -10.55 -10.55 -12.95
N VAL A 137 -11.58 -10.33 -13.79
CA VAL A 137 -12.87 -9.79 -13.35
C VAL A 137 -13.59 -10.77 -12.41
N LEU A 138 -13.62 -12.06 -12.76
CA LEU A 138 -14.18 -13.11 -11.89
C LEU A 138 -13.38 -13.23 -10.58
N PHE A 139 -12.07 -13.08 -10.67
CA PHE A 139 -11.20 -13.07 -9.49
C PHE A 139 -11.49 -11.89 -8.57
N ALA A 140 -11.75 -10.69 -9.10
CA ALA A 140 -12.11 -9.53 -8.30
C ALA A 140 -13.43 -9.76 -7.52
N ILE A 141 -14.44 -10.38 -8.14
CA ILE A 141 -15.70 -10.76 -7.46
C ILE A 141 -15.42 -11.77 -6.35
N PHE A 142 -14.62 -12.81 -6.63
CA PHE A 142 -14.21 -13.78 -5.62
C PHE A 142 -13.51 -13.10 -4.43
N MET A 143 -12.64 -12.12 -4.69
CA MET A 143 -11.90 -11.41 -3.65
C MET A 143 -12.79 -10.52 -2.77
N SER A 144 -13.84 -9.91 -3.33
CA SER A 144 -14.84 -9.19 -2.55
C SER A 144 -15.59 -10.12 -1.59
N LEU A 145 -16.03 -11.29 -2.08
CA LEU A 145 -16.67 -12.31 -1.24
C LEU A 145 -15.71 -12.89 -0.19
N TRP A 146 -14.46 -13.14 -0.58
CA TRP A 146 -13.41 -13.61 0.31
C TRP A 146 -13.16 -12.64 1.47
N ALA A 147 -13.10 -11.33 1.20
CA ALA A 147 -12.91 -10.32 2.25
C ALA A 147 -14.04 -10.35 3.29
N ALA A 148 -15.29 -10.51 2.86
CA ALA A 148 -16.43 -10.68 3.75
C ALA A 148 -16.34 -11.99 4.56
N CYS A 149 -16.03 -13.11 3.90
CA CYS A 149 -15.83 -14.39 4.56
C CYS A 149 -14.68 -14.35 5.58
N PHE A 150 -13.59 -13.64 5.29
CA PHE A 150 -12.45 -13.44 6.18
C PHE A 150 -12.85 -12.72 7.46
N LEU A 151 -13.58 -11.61 7.35
CA LEU A 151 -14.04 -10.85 8.50
C LEU A 151 -14.99 -11.66 9.39
N GLU A 152 -15.96 -12.37 8.80
CA GLU A 152 -16.90 -13.20 9.56
C GLU A 152 -16.20 -14.42 10.19
N HIS A 153 -15.25 -15.02 9.50
CA HIS A 153 -14.45 -16.11 10.06
C HIS A 153 -13.61 -15.62 11.24
N TRP A 154 -12.95 -14.46 11.11
CA TRP A 154 -12.19 -13.86 12.20
C TRP A 154 -13.09 -13.56 13.41
N LYS A 155 -14.25 -12.93 13.18
CA LYS A 155 -15.21 -12.64 14.25
C LYS A 155 -15.63 -13.89 15.02
N ARG A 156 -15.91 -14.99 14.32
CA ARG A 156 -16.22 -16.29 14.96
C ARG A 156 -15.03 -16.85 15.74
N ARG A 157 -13.82 -16.78 15.18
CA ARG A 157 -12.59 -17.25 15.84
C ARG A 157 -12.29 -16.44 17.09
N GLN A 158 -12.42 -15.12 17.02
CA GLN A 158 -12.24 -14.20 18.13
C GLN A 158 -13.18 -14.53 19.29
N MET A 159 -14.46 -14.82 19.00
CA MET A 159 -15.42 -15.24 20.04
C MET A 159 -15.02 -16.57 20.71
N CYS A 160 -14.52 -17.54 19.94
CA CYS A 160 -14.02 -18.80 20.49
C CYS A 160 -12.80 -18.59 21.39
N LEU A 161 -11.87 -17.73 20.99
CA LEU A 161 -10.70 -17.37 21.80
C LEU A 161 -11.12 -16.62 23.06
N LYS A 162 -12.02 -15.65 22.95
CA LYS A 162 -12.58 -14.91 24.10
C LYS A 162 -13.16 -15.84 25.16
N HIS A 163 -13.91 -16.86 24.75
CA HIS A 163 -14.45 -17.88 25.66
C HIS A 163 -13.36 -18.80 26.23
N THR A 164 -12.50 -19.36 25.37
CA THR A 164 -11.43 -20.30 25.79
C THR A 164 -10.44 -19.63 26.74
N TRP A 165 -10.26 -18.32 26.59
CA TRP A 165 -9.32 -17.53 27.38
C TRP A 165 -9.92 -16.89 28.61
N ASP A 166 -11.20 -17.13 28.89
CA ASP A 166 -11.93 -16.59 30.04
C ASP A 166 -11.88 -15.04 30.09
N LEU A 167 -12.09 -14.42 28.93
CA LEU A 167 -12.04 -12.97 28.75
C LEU A 167 -13.43 -12.32 28.81
N THR A 168 -14.48 -13.09 29.13
CA THR A 168 -15.85 -12.58 29.24
C THR A 168 -16.03 -11.66 30.45
N SER A 169 -15.34 -11.93 31.56
CA SER A 169 -15.43 -11.12 32.79
C SER A 169 -14.84 -9.71 32.65
N LEU A 170 -13.98 -9.47 31.66
CA LEU A 170 -13.43 -8.14 31.39
C LEU A 170 -14.50 -7.13 30.97
N GLU A 171 -15.58 -7.59 30.32
CA GLU A 171 -16.70 -6.71 29.96
C GLU A 171 -17.45 -6.24 31.20
N ASP A 172 -17.64 -7.13 32.18
CA ASP A 172 -18.29 -6.79 33.45
C ASP A 172 -17.43 -5.81 34.26
N GLU A 173 -16.10 -6.02 34.32
CA GLU A 173 -15.16 -5.10 34.98
C GLU A 173 -15.13 -3.70 34.31
N GLU A 174 -15.23 -3.63 32.98
CA GLU A 174 -15.30 -2.36 32.23
C GLU A 174 -16.61 -1.62 32.50
N VAL A 175 -17.74 -2.33 32.51
CA VAL A 175 -19.06 -1.75 32.83
C VAL A 175 -19.05 -1.21 34.26
N GLU A 176 -18.48 -1.93 35.21
CA GLU A 176 -18.38 -1.47 36.60
C GLU A 176 -17.46 -0.24 36.74
N LYS A 177 -16.31 -0.22 36.07
CA LYS A 177 -15.44 0.97 35.99
C LYS A 177 -16.11 2.15 35.31
N TYR A 178 -16.90 1.91 34.27
CA TYR A 178 -17.67 2.95 33.57
C TYR A 178 -18.73 3.55 34.50
N ILE A 179 -19.51 2.71 35.20
CA ILE A 179 -20.49 3.14 36.19
C ILE A 179 -19.82 3.93 37.32
N GLN A 180 -18.71 3.42 37.86
CA GLN A 180 -17.96 4.10 38.92
C GLN A 180 -17.37 5.43 38.41
N GLY A 181 -16.88 5.48 37.18
CA GLY A 181 -16.42 6.69 36.51
C GLY A 181 -17.53 7.71 36.29
N TYR A 182 -18.73 7.25 35.91
CA TYR A 182 -19.91 8.08 35.71
C TYR A 182 -20.39 8.68 37.05
N CYS A 183 -20.50 7.88 38.11
CA CYS A 183 -20.85 8.36 39.45
C CYS A 183 -19.80 9.33 40.03
N MET A 184 -18.52 9.11 39.75
CA MET A 184 -17.45 10.03 40.14
C MET A 184 -17.46 11.33 39.31
N ARG A 185 -17.93 11.26 38.06
CA ARG A 185 -18.04 12.39 37.13
C ARG A 185 -19.23 13.29 37.47
N GLU A 186 -20.39 12.75 37.82
CA GLU A 186 -21.52 13.52 38.40
C GLU A 186 -21.10 14.28 39.68
N ARG A 187 -20.24 13.66 40.49
CA ARG A 187 -19.68 14.28 41.71
C ARG A 187 -18.62 15.36 41.45
N LYS A 188 -18.08 15.43 40.24
CA LYS A 188 -17.03 16.38 39.82
C LYS A 188 -17.57 17.49 38.92
N GLU A 189 -18.61 17.23 38.13
CA GLU A 189 -19.37 18.23 37.35
C GLU A 189 -20.02 19.29 38.25
N SER A 190 -20.41 18.92 39.47
CA SER A 190 -20.85 19.89 40.49
C SER A 190 -19.74 20.84 41.01
N ARG A 191 -18.46 20.66 40.65
CA ARG A 191 -17.34 21.49 41.13
C ARG A 191 -16.44 22.11 40.04
N LEU A 192 -16.64 21.83 38.75
CA LEU A 192 -15.70 22.21 37.69
C LEU A 192 -16.40 22.67 36.39
N GLN A 193 -17.56 23.31 36.48
CA GLN A 193 -18.36 23.67 35.31
C GLN A 193 -18.22 25.15 34.89
N GLU A 194 -17.07 25.78 35.16
CA GLU A 194 -16.96 27.24 34.93
C GLU A 194 -15.64 27.75 34.30
N PHE A 195 -14.77 26.92 33.68
CA PHE A 195 -13.52 27.49 33.12
C PHE A 195 -12.95 27.04 31.76
N THR A 196 -13.54 26.11 31.00
CA THR A 196 -13.06 25.87 29.61
C THR A 196 -14.18 25.46 28.67
N ASP A 197 -14.90 26.50 28.28
CA ASP A 197 -16.13 26.50 27.51
C ASP A 197 -15.88 26.34 25.99
N ILE A 198 -16.94 25.97 25.26
CA ILE A 198 -17.16 25.62 23.85
C ILE A 198 -16.14 26.14 22.79
N LYS A 199 -15.47 27.29 23.00
CA LYS A 199 -14.39 27.80 22.15
C LYS A 199 -13.18 26.86 22.08
N ALA A 200 -12.80 26.21 23.18
CA ALA A 200 -11.69 25.26 23.18
C ALA A 200 -12.01 24.01 22.33
N THR A 201 -13.24 23.51 22.39
CA THR A 201 -13.70 22.38 21.57
C THR A 201 -13.74 22.73 20.08
N PHE A 202 -14.24 23.93 19.73
CA PHE A 202 -14.22 24.38 18.33
C PHE A 202 -12.79 24.59 17.81
N HIS A 203 -11.91 25.21 18.62
CA HIS A 203 -10.52 25.42 18.22
C HIS A 203 -9.78 24.08 18.05
N VAL A 204 -10.02 23.10 18.92
CA VAL A 204 -9.44 21.76 18.81
C VAL A 204 -9.99 21.01 17.60
N VAL A 205 -11.30 21.09 17.31
CA VAL A 205 -11.90 20.49 16.11
C VAL A 205 -11.43 21.17 14.82
N ALA A 206 -11.31 22.49 14.82
CA ALA A 206 -10.80 23.26 13.69
C ALA A 206 -9.31 22.96 13.45
N THR A 207 -8.48 22.94 14.49
CA THR A 207 -7.07 22.55 14.39
C THR A 207 -6.94 21.10 13.89
N ARG A 208 -7.80 20.18 14.33
CA ARG A 208 -7.85 18.79 13.80
C ARG A 208 -8.16 18.74 12.31
N ALA A 209 -9.22 19.42 11.89
CA ALA A 209 -9.60 19.46 10.48
C ALA A 209 -8.51 20.11 9.62
N VAL A 210 -7.91 21.21 10.10
CA VAL A 210 -6.82 21.90 9.41
C VAL A 210 -5.57 21.03 9.32
N CYS A 211 -5.15 20.35 10.39
CA CYS A 211 -3.99 19.46 10.35
C CYS A 211 -4.21 18.29 9.39
N VAL A 212 -5.39 17.65 9.41
CA VAL A 212 -5.72 16.58 8.47
C VAL A 212 -5.77 17.10 7.03
N CYS A 213 -6.41 18.25 6.78
CA CYS A 213 -6.44 18.86 5.45
C CYS A 213 -5.04 19.25 4.94
N VAL A 214 -4.18 19.80 5.81
CA VAL A 214 -2.79 20.12 5.48
C VAL A 214 -2.00 18.84 5.17
N GLN A 215 -2.23 17.77 5.91
CA GLN A 215 -1.55 16.48 5.66
C GLN A 215 -2.02 15.83 4.35
N ILE A 216 -3.33 15.87 4.07
CA ILE A 216 -3.90 15.47 2.79
C ILE A 216 -3.24 16.30 1.67
N PHE A 217 -3.18 17.63 1.84
CA PHE A 217 -2.51 18.51 0.88
C PHE A 217 -1.04 18.15 0.67
N VAL A 218 -0.30 17.84 1.74
CA VAL A 218 1.11 17.41 1.64
C VAL A 218 1.22 16.10 0.85
N THR A 219 0.36 15.10 1.12
CA THR A 219 0.40 13.83 0.35
C THR A 219 0.11 14.07 -1.14
N PHE A 220 -0.91 14.87 -1.47
CA PHE A 220 -1.22 15.21 -2.86
C PHE A 220 -0.12 16.03 -3.52
N SER A 221 0.52 16.95 -2.78
CA SER A 221 1.66 17.73 -3.26
C SER A 221 2.89 16.86 -3.53
N ALA A 222 3.14 15.84 -2.71
CA ALA A 222 4.25 14.91 -2.90
C ALA A 222 4.02 14.05 -4.16
N VAL A 223 2.81 13.51 -4.34
CA VAL A 223 2.43 12.78 -5.55
C VAL A 223 2.53 13.68 -6.79
N PHE A 224 2.04 14.92 -6.69
CA PHE A 224 2.16 15.89 -7.77
C PHE A 224 3.63 16.22 -8.07
N GLY A 225 4.47 16.35 -7.05
CA GLY A 225 5.92 16.54 -7.20
C GLY A 225 6.59 15.38 -7.93
N VAL A 226 6.21 14.13 -7.65
CA VAL A 226 6.70 12.94 -8.38
C VAL A 226 6.23 12.95 -9.83
N ALA A 227 4.99 13.36 -10.09
CA ALA A 227 4.48 13.51 -11.45
C ALA A 227 5.26 14.58 -12.23
N VAL A 228 5.51 15.74 -11.63
CA VAL A 228 6.34 16.79 -12.23
C VAL A 228 7.76 16.30 -12.48
N TYR A 229 8.37 15.58 -11.52
CA TYR A 229 9.70 14.98 -11.70
C TYR A 229 9.75 14.09 -12.95
N ARG A 230 8.76 13.21 -13.13
CA ARG A 230 8.71 12.32 -14.29
C ARG A 230 8.53 13.08 -15.60
N ILE A 231 7.71 14.13 -15.63
CA ILE A 231 7.55 15.00 -16.80
C ILE A 231 8.88 15.68 -17.16
N CYS A 232 9.57 16.26 -16.17
CA CYS A 232 10.88 16.88 -16.38
C CYS A 232 11.95 15.88 -16.82
N MET A 233 11.96 14.68 -16.23
CA MET A 233 12.92 13.65 -16.61
C MET A 233 12.63 13.09 -18.00
N LEU A 234 11.36 12.97 -18.39
CA LEU A 234 10.97 12.56 -19.74
C LEU A 234 11.49 13.56 -20.78
N SER A 235 11.33 14.86 -20.56
CA SER A 235 11.82 15.88 -21.48
C SER A 235 13.36 15.88 -21.54
N VAL A 236 14.04 15.85 -20.39
CA VAL A 236 15.51 15.88 -20.33
C VAL A 236 16.13 14.63 -20.97
N TRP A 237 15.63 13.43 -20.66
CA TRP A 237 16.16 12.19 -21.23
C TRP A 237 15.87 12.06 -22.73
N SER A 238 14.76 12.62 -23.22
CA SER A 238 14.47 12.67 -24.65
C SER A 238 15.42 13.58 -25.42
N MET A 239 16.07 14.54 -24.76
CA MET A 239 17.10 15.40 -25.35
C MET A 239 18.48 14.73 -25.44
N ASN A 240 18.67 13.55 -24.84
CA ASN A 240 19.96 12.86 -24.85
C ASN A 240 20.37 12.50 -26.29
N PRO A 241 21.57 12.88 -26.76
CA PRO A 241 21.99 12.64 -28.15
C PRO A 241 22.13 11.16 -28.53
N ASP A 242 22.29 10.26 -27.56
CA ASP A 242 22.51 8.84 -27.82
C ASP A 242 21.21 8.12 -28.28
N PRO A 243 21.20 7.45 -29.45
CA PRO A 243 20.00 6.81 -30.00
C PRO A 243 19.49 5.64 -29.14
N GLU A 244 20.40 4.86 -28.54
CA GLU A 244 20.01 3.77 -27.62
C GLU A 244 19.35 4.30 -26.34
N ALA A 245 19.81 5.47 -25.86
CA ALA A 245 19.21 6.13 -24.71
C ALA A 245 17.81 6.66 -25.05
N LYS A 246 17.61 7.19 -26.28
CA LYS A 246 16.31 7.66 -26.79
C LYS A 246 15.26 6.56 -26.89
N ASP A 247 15.63 5.38 -27.37
CA ASP A 247 14.70 4.26 -27.53
C ASP A 247 14.23 3.69 -26.16
N SER A 248 15.07 3.80 -25.13
CA SER A 248 14.79 3.28 -23.79
C SER A 248 14.27 4.33 -22.80
N VAL A 249 14.08 5.59 -23.21
CA VAL A 249 13.69 6.69 -22.29
C VAL A 249 12.46 6.33 -21.47
N ARG A 250 11.42 5.81 -22.12
CA ARG A 250 10.14 5.53 -21.47
C ARG A 250 10.27 4.52 -20.34
N MET A 251 11.00 3.42 -20.57
CA MET A 251 11.23 2.39 -19.56
C MET A 251 12.10 2.93 -18.42
N THR A 252 13.16 3.68 -18.74
CA THR A 252 14.06 4.28 -17.76
C THR A 252 13.33 5.28 -16.86
N VAL A 253 12.61 6.25 -17.42
CA VAL A 253 11.87 7.28 -16.66
C VAL A 253 10.77 6.67 -15.80
N THR A 254 10.08 5.66 -16.30
CA THR A 254 9.06 4.94 -15.51
C THR A 254 9.70 4.21 -14.33
N THR A 255 10.81 3.51 -14.55
CA THR A 255 11.49 2.73 -13.51
C THR A 255 12.11 3.64 -12.45
N THR A 256 12.84 4.69 -12.85
CA THR A 256 13.42 5.67 -11.91
C THR A 256 12.33 6.42 -11.15
N GLY A 257 11.23 6.77 -11.82
CA GLY A 257 10.06 7.38 -11.20
C GLY A 257 9.34 6.47 -10.19
N ILE A 258 9.36 5.14 -10.37
CA ILE A 258 8.82 4.19 -9.38
C ILE A 258 9.75 4.09 -8.17
N ILE A 259 11.07 3.99 -8.39
CA ILE A 259 12.06 3.94 -7.30
C ILE A 259 12.04 5.21 -6.45
N LEU A 260 12.00 6.38 -7.09
CA LEU A 260 11.93 7.66 -6.38
C LEU A 260 10.64 7.76 -5.56
N ASN A 261 9.50 7.36 -6.14
CA ASN A 261 8.24 7.30 -5.42
C ASN A 261 8.31 6.37 -4.20
N MET A 262 8.92 5.19 -4.34
CA MET A 262 9.13 4.26 -3.23
C MET A 262 9.96 4.90 -2.10
N LEU A 263 11.06 5.58 -2.42
CA LEU A 263 11.90 6.28 -1.44
C LEU A 263 11.13 7.40 -0.72
N VAL A 264 10.36 8.20 -1.46
CA VAL A 264 9.53 9.27 -0.89
C VAL A 264 8.49 8.69 0.06
N VAL A 265 7.82 7.60 -0.32
CA VAL A 265 6.84 6.92 0.54
C VAL A 265 7.49 6.47 1.84
N LEU A 266 8.65 5.80 1.79
CA LEU A 266 9.36 5.34 2.99
C LEU A 266 9.74 6.48 3.94
N VAL A 267 10.27 7.59 3.42
CA VAL A 267 10.65 8.74 4.25
C VAL A 267 9.43 9.42 4.87
N LEU A 268 8.36 9.61 4.09
CA LEU A 268 7.15 10.28 4.57
C LEU A 268 6.40 9.43 5.60
N GLU A 269 6.44 8.10 5.54
CA GLU A 269 5.81 7.22 6.54
C GLU A 269 6.35 7.46 7.95
N GLU A 270 7.66 7.67 8.10
CA GLU A 270 8.30 8.00 9.38
C GLU A 270 7.91 9.39 9.88
N VAL A 271 7.93 10.38 8.98
CA VAL A 271 7.52 11.76 9.29
C VAL A 271 6.05 11.79 9.74
N TYR A 272 5.16 11.05 9.07
CA TYR A 272 3.76 10.97 9.46
C TYR A 272 3.55 10.25 10.80
N GLY A 273 4.37 9.26 11.12
CA GLY A 273 4.38 8.64 12.45
C GLY A 273 4.66 9.66 13.55
N ALA A 274 5.71 10.47 13.39
CA ALA A 274 6.07 11.51 14.34
C ALA A 274 4.97 12.59 14.47
N ILE A 275 4.38 13.03 13.34
CA ILE A 275 3.30 14.02 13.36
C ILE A 275 2.05 13.46 14.03
N ALA A 276 1.73 12.17 13.82
CA ALA A 276 0.57 11.55 14.46
C ALA A 276 0.69 11.57 16.00
N VAL A 277 1.87 11.23 16.54
CA VAL A 277 2.16 11.30 17.98
C VAL A 277 2.00 12.74 18.48
N TRP A 278 2.69 13.68 17.84
CA TRP A 278 2.62 15.10 18.20
C TRP A 278 1.18 15.63 18.20
N LEU A 279 0.40 15.29 17.17
CA LEU A 279 -1.00 15.70 17.07
C LEU A 279 -1.86 15.08 18.17
N THR A 280 -1.63 13.82 18.55
CA THR A 280 -2.34 13.19 19.66
C THR A 280 -1.98 13.74 21.03
N GLU A 281 -0.73 14.15 21.24
CA GLU A 281 -0.30 14.81 22.48
C GLU A 281 -1.00 16.16 22.66
N LEU A 282 -1.19 16.91 21.57
CA LEU A 282 -1.94 18.17 21.58
C LEU A 282 -3.43 17.99 21.92
N GLU A 283 -4.01 16.82 21.66
CA GLU A 283 -5.43 16.58 21.92
C GLU A 283 -5.76 16.28 23.39
N LEU A 284 -4.75 16.03 24.22
CA LEU A 284 -4.88 15.74 25.66
C LEU A 284 -6.07 14.79 25.97
N PRO A 285 -6.08 13.55 25.45
CA PRO A 285 -7.13 12.57 25.73
C PRO A 285 -7.19 12.19 27.21
N LYS A 286 -8.35 11.73 27.66
CA LYS A 286 -8.62 11.54 29.10
C LYS A 286 -8.07 10.21 29.63
N THR A 287 -8.02 9.18 28.80
CA THR A 287 -7.56 7.83 29.15
C THR A 287 -6.45 7.35 28.21
N LYS A 288 -5.67 6.35 28.66
CA LYS A 288 -4.60 5.76 27.85
C LYS A 288 -5.17 5.00 26.63
N GLU A 289 -6.28 4.29 26.81
CA GLU A 289 -6.99 3.60 25.73
C GLU A 289 -7.46 4.58 24.65
N GLU A 290 -8.07 5.70 25.05
CA GLU A 290 -8.51 6.74 24.11
C GLU A 290 -7.32 7.41 23.39
N PHE A 291 -6.16 7.55 24.07
CA PHE A 291 -4.92 8.01 23.43
C PHE A 291 -4.47 7.03 22.35
N GLU A 292 -4.39 5.73 22.68
CA GLU A 292 -3.94 4.68 21.78
C GLU A 292 -4.87 4.53 20.57
N GLU A 293 -6.20 4.49 20.76
CA GLU A 293 -7.17 4.40 19.67
C GLU A 293 -7.09 5.59 18.70
N ARG A 294 -7.00 6.82 19.25
CA ARG A 294 -6.89 8.04 18.44
C ARG A 294 -5.56 8.11 17.69
N LEU A 295 -4.47 7.63 18.30
CA LEU A 295 -3.15 7.56 17.67
C LEU A 295 -3.16 6.55 16.52
N ILE A 296 -3.71 5.35 16.77
CA ILE A 296 -3.85 4.29 15.76
C ILE A 296 -4.63 4.81 14.56
N PHE A 297 -5.81 5.41 14.79
CA PHE A 297 -6.66 5.89 13.71
C PHE A 297 -5.97 6.97 12.85
N LYS A 298 -5.34 7.96 13.48
CA LYS A 298 -4.64 9.03 12.76
C LYS A 298 -3.41 8.53 12.00
N SER A 299 -2.57 7.73 12.67
CA SER A 299 -1.37 7.16 12.07
C SER A 299 -1.72 6.25 10.89
N PHE A 300 -2.74 5.41 11.04
CA PHE A 300 -3.26 4.58 9.96
C PHE A 300 -3.74 5.42 8.77
N PHE A 301 -4.58 6.44 8.99
CA PHE A 301 -5.11 7.26 7.90
C PHE A 301 -3.98 7.97 7.13
N LEU A 302 -3.00 8.52 7.83
CA LEU A 302 -1.87 9.23 7.20
C LEU A 302 -0.95 8.29 6.41
N LYS A 303 -0.57 7.16 7.01
CA LYS A 303 0.30 6.18 6.36
C LYS A 303 -0.41 5.51 5.18
N SER A 304 -1.69 5.15 5.32
CA SER A 304 -2.47 4.56 4.22
C SER A 304 -2.67 5.53 3.06
N MET A 305 -2.96 6.82 3.31
CA MET A 305 -3.03 7.82 2.24
C MET A 305 -1.69 7.98 1.53
N ASN A 306 -0.57 8.05 2.25
CA ASN A 306 0.75 8.14 1.66
C ASN A 306 1.09 6.89 0.81
N ALA A 307 0.76 5.70 1.31
CA ALA A 307 1.04 4.43 0.64
C ALA A 307 0.17 4.25 -0.63
N PHE A 308 -1.12 4.62 -0.57
CA PHE A 308 -2.05 4.38 -1.67
C PHE A 308 -2.14 5.54 -2.66
N ALA A 309 -1.85 6.79 -2.29
CA ALA A 309 -2.04 7.96 -3.16
C ALA A 309 -1.27 7.86 -4.51
N PRO A 310 0.01 7.42 -4.55
CA PRO A 310 0.70 7.22 -5.81
C PRO A 310 0.03 6.16 -6.71
N ILE A 311 -0.59 5.14 -6.11
CA ILE A 311 -1.29 4.07 -6.82
C ILE A 311 -2.63 4.58 -7.35
N PHE A 312 -3.39 5.32 -6.53
CA PHE A 312 -4.61 6.02 -6.94
C PHE A 312 -4.37 6.98 -8.10
N TYR A 313 -3.26 7.73 -8.07
CA TYR A 313 -2.87 8.62 -9.16
C TYR A 313 -2.68 7.89 -10.49
N VAL A 314 -1.87 6.81 -10.49
CA VAL A 314 -1.60 6.02 -11.70
C VAL A 314 -2.86 5.30 -12.20
N ALA A 315 -3.71 4.81 -11.29
CA ALA A 315 -4.92 4.08 -11.65
C ALA A 315 -5.99 4.98 -12.28
N PHE A 316 -6.24 6.17 -11.71
CA PHE A 316 -7.43 6.97 -12.03
C PHE A 316 -7.16 8.31 -12.71
N PHE A 317 -6.01 8.94 -12.44
CA PHE A 317 -5.74 10.31 -12.90
C PHE A 317 -4.76 10.37 -14.07
N LYS A 318 -3.77 9.46 -14.11
CA LYS A 318 -2.77 9.41 -15.18
C LYS A 318 -3.41 9.18 -16.55
N GLY A 319 -3.04 10.00 -17.54
CA GLY A 319 -3.52 9.88 -18.93
C GLY A 319 -4.98 10.25 -19.18
N ARG A 320 -5.76 10.70 -18.19
CA ARG A 320 -7.17 11.08 -18.37
C ARG A 320 -7.39 12.53 -18.76
N PHE A 321 -6.50 13.40 -18.29
CA PHE A 321 -6.62 14.85 -18.48
C PHE A 321 -5.52 15.38 -19.40
N ALA A 322 -4.97 14.55 -20.29
CA ALA A 322 -3.89 14.94 -21.21
C ALA A 322 -4.39 15.88 -22.34
N GLY A 323 -5.67 15.81 -22.69
CA GLY A 323 -6.25 16.54 -23.82
C GLY A 323 -6.12 15.75 -25.11
N ARG A 324 -5.86 16.45 -26.22
CA ARG A 324 -5.70 15.84 -27.55
C ARG A 324 -4.49 16.43 -28.28
N PRO A 325 -3.94 15.74 -29.29
CA PRO A 325 -3.05 16.40 -30.24
C PRO A 325 -3.69 17.67 -30.81
N GLY A 326 -2.96 18.78 -30.73
CA GLY A 326 -3.42 20.12 -31.11
C GLY A 326 -3.85 21.02 -29.94
N ASP A 327 -4.31 20.44 -28.82
CA ASP A 327 -4.76 21.16 -27.63
C ASP A 327 -4.50 20.29 -26.38
N TYR A 328 -3.24 20.30 -25.92
CA TYR A 328 -2.82 19.59 -24.72
C TYR A 328 -3.02 20.43 -23.47
N VAL A 329 -3.23 19.74 -22.34
CA VAL A 329 -3.28 20.40 -21.03
C VAL A 329 -1.86 20.57 -20.49
N TYR A 330 -1.44 21.83 -20.36
CA TYR A 330 -0.13 22.20 -19.82
C TYR A 330 -0.21 22.52 -18.33
N VAL A 331 0.72 21.93 -17.56
CA VAL A 331 0.96 22.25 -16.15
C VAL A 331 1.96 23.39 -16.08
N PHE A 332 1.63 24.44 -15.33
CA PHE A 332 2.45 25.67 -15.22
C PHE A 332 2.77 26.36 -16.55
N GLY A 333 2.04 26.05 -17.63
CA GLY A 333 2.19 26.67 -18.95
C GLY A 333 3.21 25.99 -19.88
N ASP A 334 4.22 25.30 -19.34
CA ASP A 334 5.36 24.82 -20.13
C ASP A 334 5.45 23.28 -20.23
N TYR A 335 4.80 22.53 -19.34
CA TYR A 335 4.97 21.07 -19.22
C TYR A 335 3.68 20.32 -19.54
N ARG A 336 3.69 19.48 -20.58
CA ARG A 336 2.55 18.61 -20.97
C ARG A 336 2.27 17.54 -19.92
N MET A 337 0.99 17.31 -19.62
CA MET A 337 0.55 16.24 -18.72
C MET A 337 0.92 14.84 -19.23
N GLU A 338 1.22 13.90 -18.31
CA GLU A 338 1.59 12.53 -18.67
C GLU A 338 0.45 11.76 -19.35
N GLU A 339 0.82 11.00 -20.38
CA GLU A 339 -0.04 10.04 -21.08
C GLU A 339 0.25 8.59 -20.69
N CYS A 340 -0.75 7.73 -20.87
CA CYS A 340 -0.59 6.28 -20.73
C CYS A 340 -0.11 5.66 -22.04
N ALA A 341 0.49 4.47 -21.93
CA ALA A 341 0.68 3.57 -23.07
C ALA A 341 -0.65 3.31 -23.81
N PRO A 342 -0.62 2.96 -25.12
CA PRO A 342 -1.80 2.40 -25.79
C PRO A 342 -2.38 1.16 -25.12
N PRO A 343 -1.61 0.17 -24.62
CA PRO A 343 -2.19 -0.95 -23.87
C PRO A 343 -2.69 -0.58 -22.46
N GLY A 344 -2.58 0.70 -22.04
CA GLY A 344 -3.04 1.22 -20.76
C GLY A 344 -1.94 1.47 -19.73
N CYS A 345 -2.32 2.00 -18.57
CA CYS A 345 -1.45 2.23 -17.41
C CYS A 345 -1.45 1.06 -16.41
N LEU A 346 -2.17 -0.03 -16.69
CA LEU A 346 -2.37 -1.14 -15.76
C LEU A 346 -1.07 -1.86 -15.39
N ILE A 347 -0.14 -2.04 -16.34
CA ILE A 347 1.17 -2.65 -16.05
C ILE A 347 2.03 -1.74 -15.19
N GLU A 348 2.04 -0.44 -15.47
CA GLU A 348 2.77 0.53 -14.65
C GLU A 348 2.27 0.47 -13.20
N LEU A 349 0.95 0.34 -13.02
CA LEU A 349 0.31 0.10 -11.72
C LEU A 349 0.77 -1.21 -11.09
N CYS A 350 0.81 -2.31 -11.84
CA CYS A 350 1.25 -3.63 -11.36
C CYS A 350 2.71 -3.62 -10.89
N ILE A 351 3.60 -3.00 -11.67
CA ILE A 351 5.02 -2.87 -11.33
C ILE A 351 5.16 -2.01 -10.08
N GLN A 352 4.46 -0.89 -10.00
CA GLN A 352 4.49 -0.01 -8.84
C GLN A 352 3.98 -0.71 -7.58
N LEU A 353 2.87 -1.43 -7.66
CA LEU A 353 2.32 -2.20 -6.55
C LEU A 353 3.27 -3.34 -6.13
N SER A 354 3.86 -4.05 -7.10
CA SER A 354 4.84 -5.11 -6.83
C SER A 354 6.08 -4.54 -6.16
N MET A 355 6.60 -3.40 -6.64
CA MET A 355 7.77 -2.74 -6.05
C MET A 355 7.50 -2.19 -4.65
N ILE A 356 6.31 -1.62 -4.40
CA ILE A 356 5.97 -1.12 -3.06
C ILE A 356 5.74 -2.29 -2.10
N MET A 357 4.97 -3.32 -2.50
CA MET A 357 4.64 -4.46 -1.64
C MET A 357 5.86 -5.36 -1.39
N LEU A 358 6.61 -5.74 -2.43
CA LEU A 358 7.83 -6.55 -2.27
C LEU A 358 8.99 -5.70 -1.73
N GLY A 359 9.15 -4.48 -2.21
CA GLY A 359 10.27 -3.63 -1.83
C GLY A 359 10.16 -3.15 -0.38
N LYS A 360 8.96 -2.78 0.09
CA LYS A 360 8.75 -2.44 1.50
C LYS A 360 9.07 -3.66 2.37
N GLN A 361 8.47 -4.82 2.12
CA GLN A 361 8.74 -6.01 2.95
C GLN A 361 10.20 -6.49 2.86
N LEU A 362 10.82 -6.52 1.67
CA LEU A 362 12.20 -7.00 1.54
C LEU A 362 13.22 -6.04 2.17
N ILE A 363 13.02 -4.73 2.05
CA ILE A 363 13.92 -3.73 2.63
C ILE A 363 13.65 -3.60 4.13
N GLN A 364 12.39 -3.50 4.54
CA GLN A 364 12.03 -3.28 5.93
C GLN A 364 12.34 -4.50 6.81
N ASN A 365 11.94 -5.70 6.39
CA ASN A 365 12.18 -6.92 7.15
C ASN A 365 13.67 -7.26 7.25
N ASN A 366 14.42 -7.20 6.14
CA ASN A 366 15.84 -7.59 6.18
C ASN A 366 16.75 -6.49 6.73
N VAL A 367 16.46 -5.21 6.45
CA VAL A 367 17.34 -4.09 6.83
C VAL A 367 16.90 -3.48 8.16
N PHE A 368 15.65 -3.05 8.29
CA PHE A 368 15.23 -2.33 9.49
C PHE A 368 14.97 -3.28 10.66
N GLU A 369 14.40 -4.46 10.43
CA GLU A 369 14.08 -5.38 11.53
C GLU A 369 15.23 -6.31 11.90
N VAL A 370 15.93 -6.92 10.93
CA VAL A 370 17.02 -7.86 11.25
C VAL A 370 18.38 -7.17 11.36
N LEU A 371 18.69 -6.23 10.46
CA LEU A 371 20.04 -5.65 10.38
C LEU A 371 20.25 -4.53 11.41
N ILE A 372 19.30 -3.62 11.63
CA ILE A 372 19.49 -2.49 12.56
C ILE A 372 19.69 -2.94 14.02
N PRO A 373 18.86 -3.82 14.61
CA PRO A 373 19.06 -4.26 15.99
C PRO A 373 20.41 -4.98 16.17
N LYS A 374 20.81 -5.82 15.21
CA LYS A 374 22.13 -6.47 15.20
C LYS A 374 23.28 -5.48 15.08
N LEU A 375 23.17 -4.48 14.20
CA LEU A 375 24.18 -3.44 14.07
C LEU A 375 24.29 -2.58 15.34
N LYS A 376 23.17 -2.22 15.96
CA LYS A 376 23.14 -1.46 17.22
C LYS A 376 23.73 -2.27 18.38
N LYS A 377 23.40 -3.56 18.47
CA LYS A 377 24.01 -4.50 19.43
C LYS A 377 25.51 -4.66 19.20
N MET A 378 25.94 -4.81 17.95
CA MET A 378 27.36 -4.88 17.58
C MET A 378 28.09 -3.58 17.93
N TYR A 379 27.52 -2.42 17.59
CA TYR A 379 28.08 -1.11 17.89
C TYR A 379 28.22 -0.89 19.41
N ARG A 380 27.18 -1.21 20.18
CA ARG A 380 27.21 -1.14 21.65
C ARG A 380 28.27 -2.07 22.24
N THR A 381 28.40 -3.28 21.71
CA THR A 381 29.43 -4.24 22.15
C THR A 381 30.84 -3.72 21.85
N ILE A 382 31.07 -3.18 20.65
CA ILE A 382 32.34 -2.56 20.27
C ILE A 382 32.65 -1.34 21.16
N GLN A 383 31.65 -0.53 21.48
CA GLN A 383 31.81 0.64 22.35
C GLN A 383 32.11 0.23 23.79
N GLU A 384 31.45 -0.79 24.32
CA GLU A 384 31.75 -1.40 25.62
C GLU A 384 33.17 -1.97 25.66
N GLU A 385 33.62 -2.66 24.60
CA GLU A 385 34.99 -3.19 24.52
C GLU A 385 36.03 -2.08 24.45
N LYS A 386 35.79 -1.01 23.66
CA LYS A 386 36.67 0.17 23.62
C LYS A 386 36.72 0.89 24.96
N GLY A 387 35.58 1.01 25.64
CA GLY A 387 35.50 1.57 27.00
C GLY A 387 36.27 0.73 28.02
N LYS A 388 36.15 -0.60 27.95
CA LYS A 388 36.91 -1.53 28.79
C LYS A 388 38.41 -1.47 28.53
N LYS A 389 38.85 -1.35 27.27
CA LYS A 389 40.28 -1.18 26.92
C LYS A 389 40.85 0.13 27.48
N ARG A 390 40.11 1.25 27.35
CA ARG A 390 40.50 2.54 27.95
C ARG A 390 40.51 2.54 29.47
N ALA A 391 39.59 1.83 30.11
CA ALA A 391 39.56 1.66 31.57
C ALA A 391 40.70 0.76 32.07
N ALA A 392 41.07 -0.27 31.30
CA ALA A 392 42.20 -1.15 31.60
C ALA A 392 43.57 -0.43 31.47
N GLU A 393 43.69 0.57 30.60
CA GLU A 393 44.89 1.40 30.48
C GLU A 393 45.05 2.43 31.62
N ASN A 394 43.96 2.81 32.30
CA ASN A 394 43.95 3.90 33.30
C ASN A 394 43.87 3.42 34.77
N SER A 395 43.84 2.12 35.06
CA SER A 395 43.61 1.63 36.42
C SER A 395 44.54 0.47 36.78
N GLU A 396 45.68 0.78 37.40
CA GLU A 396 46.32 -0.14 38.35
C GLU A 396 45.38 -0.25 39.56
N VAL A 397 44.76 -1.42 39.77
CA VAL A 397 44.20 -2.00 41.02
C VAL A 397 42.86 -2.71 40.79
N LYS A 398 42.90 -4.01 41.12
CA LYS A 398 41.84 -5.00 41.39
C LYS A 398 41.11 -5.62 40.19
N GLU A 399 41.53 -6.85 39.90
CA GLU A 399 40.66 -7.95 39.48
C GLU A 399 39.49 -8.09 40.46
N GLU A 400 38.46 -7.25 40.35
CA GLU A 400 37.13 -7.70 40.74
C GLU A 400 36.76 -8.81 39.74
N GLU A 401 36.67 -10.06 40.23
CA GLU A 401 36.04 -11.16 39.49
C GLU A 401 34.76 -10.62 38.85
N LYS A 402 34.78 -10.42 37.54
CA LYS A 402 33.61 -9.96 36.78
C LYS A 402 32.51 -10.97 37.06
N ARG A 403 31.56 -10.60 37.92
CA ARG A 403 30.36 -11.40 38.16
C ARG A 403 29.76 -11.77 36.81
N PRO A 404 29.40 -13.04 36.58
CA PRO A 404 28.73 -13.41 35.36
C PRO A 404 27.48 -12.54 35.22
N LYS A 405 27.28 -11.93 34.05
CA LYS A 405 26.13 -11.06 33.78
C LYS A 405 24.85 -11.79 34.17
N GLN A 406 24.10 -11.21 35.10
CA GLN A 406 22.84 -11.78 35.57
C GLN A 406 21.76 -11.58 34.50
N GLN A 407 20.62 -12.28 34.62
CA GLN A 407 19.59 -12.25 33.58
C GLN A 407 19.08 -10.83 33.31
N PHE A 408 18.87 -10.03 34.36
CA PHE A 408 18.43 -8.63 34.19
C PHE A 408 19.45 -7.77 33.44
N ASP A 409 20.76 -8.04 33.51
CA ASP A 409 21.77 -7.30 32.74
C ASP A 409 21.65 -7.60 31.24
N LYS A 410 21.27 -8.84 30.91
CA LYS A 410 21.05 -9.27 29.52
C LYS A 410 19.76 -8.66 28.99
N ASP A 411 18.68 -8.73 29.75
CA ASP A 411 17.38 -8.19 29.36
C ASP A 411 17.41 -6.66 29.27
N PHE A 412 18.14 -5.99 30.17
CA PHE A 412 18.34 -4.53 30.08
C PHE A 412 19.09 -4.11 28.80
N ALA A 413 19.90 -4.99 28.21
CA ALA A 413 20.59 -4.70 26.96
C ALA A 413 19.69 -4.77 25.72
N LEU A 414 18.52 -5.44 25.82
CA LEU A 414 17.52 -5.57 24.75
C LEU A 414 16.73 -4.27 24.54
N GLU A 415 16.05 -4.16 23.40
CA GLU A 415 15.25 -2.98 23.05
C GLU A 415 13.91 -2.96 23.81
N PRO A 416 13.42 -1.79 24.25
CA PRO A 416 12.12 -1.67 24.90
C PRO A 416 10.99 -1.99 23.93
N PHE A 417 9.91 -2.56 24.45
CA PHE A 417 8.70 -2.85 23.67
C PHE A 417 7.88 -1.56 23.45
N GLU A 418 7.66 -1.19 22.19
CA GLU A 418 6.94 0.03 21.79
C GLU A 418 5.43 -0.20 21.50
N GLY A 419 4.95 -1.44 21.64
CA GLY A 419 3.55 -1.82 21.41
C GLY A 419 3.37 -2.72 20.18
N VAL A 420 2.20 -3.37 20.06
CA VAL A 420 1.84 -4.24 18.90
C VAL A 420 1.22 -3.43 17.76
N SER A 421 0.88 -2.16 18.00
CA SER A 421 0.13 -1.33 17.04
C SER A 421 0.89 -1.10 15.73
N SER A 422 2.22 -1.02 15.75
CA SER A 422 3.03 -0.95 14.53
C SER A 422 2.91 -2.21 13.69
N GLU A 423 2.93 -3.39 14.33
CA GLU A 423 2.87 -4.68 13.64
C GLU A 423 1.50 -4.88 12.98
N TYR A 424 0.42 -4.56 13.69
CA TYR A 424 -0.93 -4.55 13.09
C TYR A 424 -1.03 -3.58 11.91
N MET A 425 -0.41 -2.40 12.02
CA MET A 425 -0.47 -1.38 10.98
C MET A 425 0.14 -1.85 9.68
N GLU A 426 1.29 -2.53 9.74
CA GLU A 426 1.93 -3.10 8.57
C GLU A 426 1.02 -4.13 7.90
N MET A 427 0.51 -5.09 8.68
CA MET A 427 -0.34 -6.16 8.15
C MET A 427 -1.67 -5.65 7.57
N ILE A 428 -2.23 -4.59 8.15
CA ILE A 428 -3.49 -4.00 7.67
C ILE A 428 -3.28 -3.16 6.41
N ILE A 429 -2.15 -2.47 6.28
CA ILE A 429 -1.79 -1.80 5.03
C ILE A 429 -1.57 -2.84 3.92
N GLN A 430 -0.92 -3.97 4.24
CA GLN A 430 -0.77 -5.09 3.31
C GLN A 430 -2.12 -5.68 2.88
N TYR A 431 -3.06 -5.88 3.83
CA TYR A 431 -4.44 -6.25 3.50
C TYR A 431 -5.10 -5.24 2.56
N GLY A 432 -4.83 -3.95 2.75
CA GLY A 432 -5.26 -2.89 1.85
C GLY A 432 -4.74 -3.07 0.42
N PHE A 433 -3.44 -3.35 0.24
CA PHE A 433 -2.89 -3.64 -1.10
C PHE A 433 -3.54 -4.86 -1.76
N VAL A 434 -3.76 -5.93 -0.97
CA VAL A 434 -4.36 -7.18 -1.46
C VAL A 434 -5.83 -7.04 -1.80
N SER A 435 -6.57 -6.16 -1.13
CA SER A 435 -8.03 -6.02 -1.35
C SER A 435 -8.38 -4.89 -2.33
N LEU A 436 -7.77 -3.71 -2.22
CA LEU A 436 -8.13 -2.52 -3.00
C LEU A 436 -7.76 -2.60 -4.49
N PHE A 437 -6.66 -3.29 -4.82
CA PHE A 437 -6.06 -3.25 -6.15
C PHE A 437 -5.96 -4.63 -6.83
N VAL A 438 -6.70 -5.61 -6.31
CA VAL A 438 -6.61 -7.00 -6.77
C VAL A 438 -7.07 -7.20 -8.21
N ALA A 439 -8.01 -6.37 -8.68
CA ALA A 439 -8.45 -6.39 -10.07
C ALA A 439 -7.32 -6.06 -11.07
N SER A 440 -6.29 -5.33 -10.63
CA SER A 440 -5.13 -5.03 -11.46
C SER A 440 -4.04 -6.09 -11.35
N PHE A 441 -3.85 -6.70 -10.17
CA PHE A 441 -2.74 -7.60 -9.91
C PHE A 441 -3.18 -8.88 -9.19
N PRO A 442 -3.54 -9.95 -9.92
CA PRO A 442 -4.05 -11.19 -9.35
C PRO A 442 -3.04 -11.97 -8.51
N LEU A 443 -1.73 -11.71 -8.66
CA LEU A 443 -0.67 -12.37 -7.87
C LEU A 443 -0.43 -11.70 -6.51
N ALA A 444 -1.12 -10.59 -6.19
CA ALA A 444 -0.99 -9.90 -4.89
C ALA A 444 -1.13 -10.85 -3.69
N PRO A 445 -2.19 -11.70 -3.60
CA PRO A 445 -2.35 -12.61 -2.48
C PRO A 445 -1.22 -13.65 -2.36
N ALA A 446 -0.59 -14.05 -3.46
CA ALA A 446 0.52 -15.02 -3.42
C ALA A 446 1.77 -14.38 -2.79
N PHE A 447 2.09 -13.14 -3.16
CA PHE A 447 3.18 -12.40 -2.53
C PHE A 447 2.88 -12.05 -1.07
N ALA A 448 1.64 -11.68 -0.76
CA ALA A 448 1.23 -11.45 0.62
C ALA A 448 1.33 -12.72 1.49
N LEU A 449 0.96 -13.88 0.94
CA LEU A 449 1.11 -15.16 1.63
C LEU A 449 2.58 -15.48 1.92
N LEU A 450 3.46 -15.29 0.92
CA LEU A 450 4.91 -15.50 1.11
C LEU A 450 5.46 -14.59 2.20
N ASN A 451 5.09 -13.30 2.17
CA ASN A 451 5.49 -12.32 3.16
C ASN A 451 5.01 -12.74 4.55
N ASN A 452 3.72 -13.05 4.72
CA ASN A 452 3.16 -13.45 6.01
C ASN A 452 3.83 -14.71 6.61
N VAL A 453 4.19 -15.69 5.78
CA VAL A 453 4.86 -16.91 6.26
C VAL A 453 6.23 -16.59 6.85
N ILE A 454 6.96 -15.67 6.22
CA ILE A 454 8.25 -15.19 6.72
C ILE A 454 8.03 -14.30 7.95
N GLU A 455 7.05 -13.41 7.89
CA GLU A 455 6.71 -12.42 8.92
C GLU A 455 6.39 -13.06 10.26
N ILE A 456 5.49 -14.06 10.27
CA ILE A 456 5.11 -14.77 11.49
C ILE A 456 6.33 -15.25 12.27
N ARG A 457 7.39 -15.65 11.55
CA ARG A 457 8.62 -16.17 12.15
C ARG A 457 9.60 -15.07 12.52
N LEU A 458 9.69 -14.01 11.71
CA LEU A 458 10.47 -12.81 12.03
C LEU A 458 9.95 -12.15 13.30
N ASP A 459 8.64 -11.91 13.38
CA ASP A 459 7.98 -11.40 14.57
C ASP A 459 8.22 -12.31 15.77
N ALA A 460 8.01 -13.62 15.61
CA ALA A 460 8.26 -14.57 16.70
C ALA A 460 9.72 -14.50 17.21
N ALA A 461 10.70 -14.40 16.30
CA ALA A 461 12.11 -14.25 16.67
C ALA A 461 12.41 -12.91 17.33
N LYS A 462 11.81 -11.81 16.85
CA LYS A 462 11.90 -10.47 17.43
C LYS A 462 11.37 -10.46 18.87
N PHE A 463 10.17 -11.01 19.09
CA PHE A 463 9.53 -11.12 20.40
C PHE A 463 10.30 -11.99 21.41
N VAL A 464 10.98 -13.04 20.94
CA VAL A 464 11.72 -13.97 21.81
C VAL A 464 13.16 -13.54 22.07
N THR A 465 13.83 -12.89 21.10
CA THR A 465 15.30 -12.72 21.17
C THR A 465 15.81 -11.28 21.14
N GLU A 466 15.03 -10.32 20.64
CA GLU A 466 15.52 -8.96 20.37
C GLU A 466 14.89 -7.89 21.28
N ILE A 467 13.64 -8.08 21.68
CA ILE A 467 12.92 -7.14 22.54
C ILE A 467 12.91 -7.61 24.00
N ARG A 468 12.72 -6.65 24.91
CA ARG A 468 12.39 -6.92 26.31
C ARG A 468 10.99 -7.51 26.43
N ARG A 469 10.80 -8.36 27.44
CA ARG A 469 9.51 -8.97 27.73
C ARG A 469 8.45 -7.88 27.97
N PRO A 470 7.35 -7.88 27.21
CA PRO A 470 6.23 -6.96 27.42
C PRO A 470 5.42 -7.35 28.64
N ASP A 471 4.73 -6.37 29.22
CA ASP A 471 3.74 -6.62 30.26
C ASP A 471 2.55 -7.40 29.69
N ALA A 472 2.10 -8.43 30.40
CA ALA A 472 0.96 -9.24 29.98
C ALA A 472 -0.35 -8.45 30.17
N VAL A 473 -0.81 -7.81 29.09
CA VAL A 473 -2.08 -7.07 29.07
C VAL A 473 -3.20 -7.99 28.61
N ARG A 474 -4.27 -8.07 29.42
CA ARG A 474 -5.51 -8.77 29.06
C ARG A 474 -6.32 -7.91 28.09
N CYS A 475 -6.67 -8.44 26.92
CA CYS A 475 -7.59 -7.77 25.99
C CYS A 475 -8.57 -8.77 25.35
N LYS A 476 -9.77 -8.30 25.01
CA LYS A 476 -10.89 -9.13 24.52
C LYS A 476 -10.98 -9.20 22.99
N ASP A 477 -10.43 -8.20 22.31
CA ASP A 477 -10.51 -8.04 20.87
C ASP A 477 -9.24 -7.35 20.32
N ILE A 478 -9.18 -7.24 19.00
CA ILE A 478 -8.15 -6.46 18.29
C ILE A 478 -8.47 -4.95 18.29
N GLY A 479 -9.55 -4.53 18.95
CA GLY A 479 -9.98 -3.14 19.02
C GLY A 479 -10.34 -2.50 17.68
N ILE A 480 -9.90 -1.25 17.49
CA ILE A 480 -10.21 -0.39 16.33
C ILE A 480 -9.84 -1.00 14.97
N TRP A 481 -8.89 -1.94 14.96
CA TRP A 481 -8.40 -2.59 13.75
C TRP A 481 -9.50 -3.36 13.00
N TYR A 482 -10.47 -3.96 13.70
CA TYR A 482 -11.61 -4.61 13.06
C TYR A 482 -12.46 -3.63 12.25
N ASN A 483 -12.71 -2.43 12.79
CA ASN A 483 -13.47 -1.39 12.11
C ASN A 483 -12.72 -0.87 10.88
N ILE A 484 -11.39 -0.74 10.98
CA ILE A 484 -10.54 -0.35 9.85
C ILE A 484 -10.60 -1.42 8.75
N LEU A 485 -10.45 -2.70 9.08
CA LEU A 485 -10.54 -3.80 8.11
C LEU A 485 -11.91 -3.84 7.41
N CYS A 486 -13.00 -3.61 8.16
CA CYS A 486 -14.35 -3.51 7.61
C CYS A 486 -14.47 -2.32 6.64
N GLY A 487 -13.92 -1.16 7.02
CA GLY A 487 -13.87 0.03 6.16
C GLY A 487 -13.10 -0.19 4.85
N ILE A 488 -11.91 -0.77 4.93
CA ILE A 488 -11.09 -1.13 3.75
C ILE A 488 -11.84 -2.11 2.84
N SER A 489 -12.48 -3.12 3.42
CA SER A 489 -13.19 -4.16 2.66
C SER A 489 -14.41 -3.62 1.92
N LYS A 490 -15.12 -2.63 2.48
CA LYS A 490 -16.20 -1.94 1.76
C LYS A 490 -15.66 -1.03 0.66
N PHE A 491 -14.58 -0.30 0.96
CA PHE A 491 -13.94 0.58 -0.01
C PHE A 491 -13.29 -0.17 -1.18
N SER A 492 -12.86 -1.41 -0.97
CA SER A 492 -12.27 -2.25 -2.01
C SER A 492 -13.25 -2.67 -3.10
N VAL A 493 -14.52 -2.90 -2.77
CA VAL A 493 -15.55 -3.20 -3.77
C VAL A 493 -15.68 -2.04 -4.77
N ILE A 494 -15.77 -0.81 -4.26
CA ILE A 494 -15.83 0.40 -5.07
C ILE A 494 -14.55 0.56 -5.88
N THR A 495 -13.39 0.48 -5.24
CA THR A 495 -12.09 0.67 -5.92
C THR A 495 -11.89 -0.33 -7.06
N ASN A 496 -12.17 -1.62 -6.83
CA ASN A 496 -12.05 -2.64 -7.88
C ASN A 496 -13.01 -2.42 -9.04
N ALA A 497 -14.25 -1.96 -8.78
CA ALA A 497 -15.20 -1.62 -9.83
C ALA A 497 -14.66 -0.50 -10.75
N PHE A 498 -14.10 0.55 -10.14
CA PHE A 498 -13.49 1.65 -10.89
C PHE A 498 -12.22 1.22 -11.63
N VAL A 499 -11.36 0.38 -11.04
CA VAL A 499 -10.16 -0.16 -11.72
C VAL A 499 -10.54 -0.96 -12.97
N ILE A 500 -11.52 -1.86 -12.86
CA ILE A 500 -11.97 -2.68 -14.00
C ILE A 500 -12.63 -1.81 -15.09
N SER A 501 -13.46 -0.86 -14.68
CA SER A 501 -14.23 -0.04 -15.62
C SER A 501 -13.39 1.02 -16.32
N PHE A 502 -12.59 1.77 -15.54
CA PHE A 502 -11.82 2.87 -16.07
C PHE A 502 -10.44 2.40 -16.51
N THR A 503 -9.63 1.80 -15.63
CA THR A 503 -8.21 1.54 -15.87
C THR A 503 -7.95 0.36 -16.81
N SER A 504 -8.79 -0.68 -16.77
CA SER A 504 -8.71 -1.85 -17.65
C SER A 504 -9.38 -1.60 -19.01
N GLU A 505 -8.92 -2.32 -20.03
CA GLU A 505 -9.51 -2.34 -21.37
C GLU A 505 -10.66 -3.35 -21.50
N PHE A 506 -11.14 -3.92 -20.39
CA PHE A 506 -12.23 -4.92 -20.40
C PHE A 506 -13.54 -4.35 -20.98
N VAL A 507 -14.02 -3.22 -20.46
CA VAL A 507 -15.31 -2.63 -20.89
C VAL A 507 -15.27 -2.18 -22.36
N PRO A 508 -14.25 -1.44 -22.84
CA PRO A 508 -14.16 -1.06 -24.25
C PRO A 508 -14.10 -2.28 -25.19
N ARG A 509 -13.32 -3.31 -24.85
CA ARG A 509 -13.26 -4.56 -25.64
C ARG A 509 -14.62 -5.25 -25.73
N MET A 510 -15.33 -5.32 -24.61
CA MET A 510 -16.67 -5.90 -24.55
C MET A 510 -17.66 -5.12 -25.44
N ILE A 511 -17.66 -3.79 -25.37
CA ILE A 511 -18.55 -2.95 -26.18
C ILE A 511 -18.23 -3.08 -27.67
N TYR A 512 -16.96 -3.10 -28.05
CA TYR A 512 -16.57 -3.34 -29.43
C TYR A 512 -17.11 -4.68 -29.95
N GLN A 513 -16.93 -5.75 -29.18
CA GLN A 513 -17.37 -7.09 -29.55
C GLN A 513 -18.88 -7.19 -29.76
N TYR A 514 -19.69 -6.56 -28.89
CA TYR A 514 -21.15 -6.68 -28.93
C TYR A 514 -21.86 -5.64 -29.79
N MET A 515 -21.31 -4.43 -29.94
CA MET A 515 -22.00 -3.33 -30.63
C MET A 515 -21.41 -3.00 -32.01
N TYR A 516 -20.09 -3.13 -32.18
CA TYR A 516 -19.39 -2.63 -33.36
C TYR A 516 -18.81 -3.74 -34.26
N SER A 517 -18.51 -4.91 -33.70
CA SER A 517 -17.99 -6.04 -34.46
C SER A 517 -19.08 -6.71 -35.29
N VAL A 518 -18.85 -6.80 -36.61
CA VAL A 518 -19.78 -7.43 -37.56
C VAL A 518 -19.93 -8.93 -37.31
N ASN A 519 -18.85 -9.60 -36.92
CA ASN A 519 -18.79 -11.06 -36.75
C ASN A 519 -18.76 -11.50 -35.27
N GLY A 520 -18.84 -10.55 -34.32
CA GLY A 520 -18.64 -10.83 -32.89
C GLY A 520 -17.20 -11.20 -32.52
N THR A 521 -16.25 -11.01 -33.43
CA THR A 521 -14.81 -11.24 -33.24
C THR A 521 -14.09 -9.96 -32.81
N MET A 522 -12.93 -10.09 -32.17
CA MET A 522 -12.11 -8.94 -31.75
C MET A 522 -11.22 -8.35 -32.87
N ASN A 523 -11.34 -8.85 -34.10
CA ASN A 523 -10.56 -8.38 -35.25
C ASN A 523 -10.93 -6.92 -35.60
N GLY A 524 -9.94 -6.06 -35.76
CA GLY A 524 -10.08 -4.63 -36.03
C GLY A 524 -10.24 -3.77 -34.78
N TYR A 525 -10.13 -4.34 -33.57
CA TYR A 525 -10.28 -3.58 -32.32
C TYR A 525 -9.19 -2.51 -32.18
N THR A 526 -7.94 -2.84 -32.50
CA THR A 526 -6.83 -1.90 -32.36
C THR A 526 -7.02 -0.67 -33.25
N GLU A 527 -7.46 -0.86 -34.49
CA GLU A 527 -7.77 0.23 -35.41
C GLU A 527 -8.97 1.06 -34.92
N HIS A 528 -10.05 0.43 -34.46
CA HIS A 528 -11.21 1.12 -33.90
C HIS A 528 -10.88 1.91 -32.62
N SER A 529 -9.94 1.44 -31.81
CA SER A 529 -9.58 2.09 -30.54
C SER A 529 -8.71 3.36 -30.71
N LEU A 530 -8.27 3.65 -31.93
CA LEU A 530 -7.35 4.74 -32.24
C LEU A 530 -8.02 5.81 -33.09
N SER A 531 -7.88 7.07 -32.69
CA SER A 531 -8.34 8.24 -33.44
C SER A 531 -7.27 8.77 -34.39
N TYR A 532 -7.71 9.36 -35.50
CA TYR A 532 -6.83 9.96 -36.51
C TYR A 532 -6.56 11.44 -36.18
N PHE A 533 -5.31 11.88 -36.38
CA PHE A 533 -4.89 13.26 -36.24
C PHE A 533 -4.09 13.71 -37.46
N ASN A 534 -4.43 14.89 -38.00
CA ASN A 534 -3.69 15.48 -39.11
C ASN A 534 -2.50 16.27 -38.60
N VAL A 535 -1.30 15.95 -39.10
CA VAL A 535 -0.04 16.55 -38.62
C VAL A 535 0.03 18.06 -38.91
N SER A 536 -0.72 18.56 -39.90
CA SER A 536 -0.78 20.00 -40.18
C SER A 536 -1.39 20.83 -39.05
N ASP A 537 -2.18 20.20 -38.18
CA ASP A 537 -3.01 20.90 -37.19
C ASP A 537 -2.28 21.06 -35.83
N PHE A 538 -0.97 20.76 -35.79
CA PHE A 538 -0.16 21.02 -34.61
C PHE A 538 0.06 22.53 -34.40
N PRO A 539 -0.07 23.04 -33.17
CA PRO A 539 0.30 24.42 -32.85
C PRO A 539 1.81 24.63 -33.05
N PRO A 540 2.23 25.87 -33.40
CA PRO A 540 3.61 26.16 -33.75
C PRO A 540 4.56 25.84 -32.59
N GLY A 541 5.61 25.07 -32.87
CA GLY A 541 6.61 24.68 -31.88
C GLY A 541 6.36 23.37 -31.14
N THR A 542 5.18 22.75 -31.29
CA THR A 542 4.87 21.44 -30.67
C THR A 542 5.23 20.24 -31.55
N ALA A 543 5.24 20.42 -32.87
CA ALA A 543 5.61 19.39 -33.83
C ALA A 543 7.08 18.96 -33.69
N PRO A 544 7.42 17.70 -34.00
CA PRO A 544 8.79 17.20 -33.92
C PRO A 544 9.75 17.99 -34.82
N THR A 545 10.85 18.46 -34.24
CA THR A 545 11.89 19.25 -34.95
C THR A 545 12.77 18.39 -35.85
N THR A 546 12.98 17.13 -35.48
CA THR A 546 13.73 16.13 -36.25
C THR A 546 12.90 14.86 -36.34
N THR A 547 12.66 14.38 -37.57
CA THR A 547 11.87 13.17 -37.83
C THR A 547 12.74 12.13 -38.54
N LEU A 548 12.86 10.94 -37.96
CA LEU A 548 13.40 9.76 -38.64
C LEU A 548 12.37 9.17 -39.62
N ILE A 549 11.09 9.30 -39.30
CA ILE A 549 9.98 8.86 -40.16
C ILE A 549 9.54 10.03 -41.04
N THR A 550 9.97 10.04 -42.30
CA THR A 550 9.63 11.10 -43.27
C THR A 550 8.30 10.83 -43.97
N GLY A 551 7.56 11.89 -44.30
CA GLY A 551 6.32 11.80 -45.09
C GLY A 551 5.05 11.40 -44.30
N VAL A 552 5.05 11.56 -42.97
CA VAL A 552 3.86 11.31 -42.15
C VAL A 552 2.83 12.44 -42.34
N THR A 553 1.72 12.14 -42.99
CA THR A 553 0.58 13.07 -43.14
C THR A 553 -0.39 12.98 -41.97
N MET A 554 -0.57 11.76 -41.43
CA MET A 554 -1.52 11.44 -40.38
C MET A 554 -0.82 10.64 -39.27
N CYS A 555 -1.11 10.94 -38.01
CA CYS A 555 -0.71 10.12 -36.86
C CYS A 555 -1.94 9.65 -36.08
N ARG A 556 -1.81 8.52 -35.38
CA ARG A 556 -2.87 7.96 -34.53
C ARG A 556 -2.62 8.23 -33.05
N TYR A 557 -3.68 8.38 -32.27
CA TYR A 557 -3.62 8.50 -30.82
C TYR A 557 -4.80 7.78 -30.17
N LYS A 558 -4.64 7.39 -28.90
CA LYS A 558 -5.66 6.64 -28.18
C LYS A 558 -6.66 7.58 -27.52
N ASP A 559 -7.78 7.80 -28.19
CA ASP A 559 -8.99 8.44 -27.67
C ASP A 559 -10.16 8.06 -28.59
N TYR A 560 -11.40 8.34 -28.20
CA TYR A 560 -12.59 8.17 -29.05
C TYR A 560 -13.07 9.53 -29.55
N ARG A 561 -12.56 9.97 -30.70
CA ARG A 561 -12.85 11.27 -31.30
C ARG A 561 -13.13 11.16 -32.78
N ASP A 562 -13.94 12.09 -33.28
CA ASP A 562 -14.32 12.11 -34.68
C ASP A 562 -13.11 12.48 -35.56
N PRO A 563 -12.97 11.83 -36.73
CA PRO A 563 -11.82 11.99 -37.59
C PRO A 563 -11.79 13.37 -38.27
N PRO A 564 -10.64 13.80 -38.83
CA PRO A 564 -10.48 15.16 -39.34
C PRO A 564 -11.25 15.48 -40.63
N TRP A 565 -11.76 14.47 -41.34
CA TRP A 565 -12.60 14.67 -42.52
C TRP A 565 -14.09 14.83 -42.20
N GLU A 566 -14.48 14.66 -40.94
CA GLU A 566 -15.86 14.90 -40.48
C GLU A 566 -16.09 16.38 -40.14
N PRO A 567 -17.34 16.86 -40.22
CA PRO A 567 -17.68 18.27 -39.97
C PRO A 567 -17.34 18.73 -38.54
N ASP A 568 -17.48 17.85 -37.55
CA ASP A 568 -17.17 18.12 -36.14
C ASP A 568 -15.81 17.50 -35.74
N ALA A 569 -14.77 17.80 -36.52
CA ALA A 569 -13.43 17.25 -36.36
C ALA A 569 -12.90 17.36 -34.92
N TYR A 570 -12.30 16.27 -34.42
CA TYR A 570 -11.65 16.17 -33.11
C TYR A 570 -12.55 16.32 -31.88
N THR A 571 -13.87 16.38 -32.06
CA THR A 571 -14.83 16.34 -30.95
C THR A 571 -15.04 14.90 -30.45
N PHE A 572 -15.66 14.74 -29.27
CA PHE A 572 -15.90 13.41 -28.73
C PHE A 572 -16.96 12.67 -29.54
N SER A 573 -16.59 11.51 -30.06
CA SER A 573 -17.47 10.72 -30.93
C SER A 573 -18.63 10.11 -30.14
N LYS A 574 -19.65 9.62 -30.86
CA LYS A 574 -20.75 8.83 -30.26
C LYS A 574 -20.22 7.58 -29.53
N GLU A 575 -19.10 7.04 -29.99
CA GLU A 575 -18.46 5.85 -29.41
C GLU A 575 -17.94 6.16 -28.01
N TYR A 576 -17.31 7.32 -27.81
CA TYR A 576 -16.84 7.79 -26.49
C TYR A 576 -17.96 7.74 -25.46
N TRP A 577 -19.10 8.35 -25.78
CA TRP A 577 -20.25 8.42 -24.87
C TRP A 577 -20.87 7.04 -24.60
N SER A 578 -20.90 6.17 -25.62
CA SER A 578 -21.39 4.80 -25.49
C SER A 578 -20.49 3.98 -24.55
N VAL A 579 -19.17 4.09 -24.72
CA VAL A 579 -18.19 3.43 -23.85
C VAL A 579 -18.25 4.00 -22.42
N LEU A 580 -18.37 5.33 -22.26
CA LEU A 580 -18.49 5.97 -20.95
C LEU A 580 -19.77 5.53 -20.22
N ALA A 581 -20.91 5.47 -20.91
CA ALA A 581 -22.16 4.99 -20.35
C ALA A 581 -22.04 3.53 -19.89
N ALA A 582 -21.43 2.67 -20.71
CA ALA A 582 -21.17 1.28 -20.35
C ALA A 582 -20.23 1.14 -19.15
N LYS A 583 -19.20 1.98 -19.07
CA LYS A 583 -18.27 2.04 -17.91
C LYS A 583 -19.01 2.38 -16.63
N LEU A 584 -19.87 3.39 -16.64
CA LEU A 584 -20.66 3.77 -15.46
C LEU A 584 -21.69 2.69 -15.10
N ALA A 585 -22.37 2.11 -16.08
CA ALA A 585 -23.32 1.02 -15.87
C ALA A 585 -22.65 -0.21 -15.24
N PHE A 586 -21.44 -0.56 -15.70
CA PHE A 586 -20.65 -1.64 -15.11
C PHE A 586 -20.33 -1.38 -13.63
N VAL A 587 -19.92 -0.15 -13.28
CA VAL A 587 -19.62 0.20 -11.88
C VAL A 587 -20.85 0.03 -10.99
N ILE A 588 -22.01 0.52 -11.44
CA ILE A 588 -23.26 0.39 -10.69
C ILE A 588 -23.62 -1.09 -10.51
N PHE A 589 -23.57 -1.89 -11.58
CA PHE A 589 -23.89 -3.31 -11.52
C PHE A 589 -22.94 -4.08 -10.60
N PHE A 590 -21.62 -3.85 -10.74
CA PHE A 590 -20.61 -4.51 -9.93
C PHE A 590 -20.73 -4.16 -8.45
N GLN A 591 -21.03 -2.90 -8.13
CA GLN A 591 -21.21 -2.46 -6.75
C GLN A 591 -22.46 -3.09 -6.13
N VAL A 592 -23.61 -3.01 -6.82
CA VAL A 592 -24.88 -3.57 -6.32
C VAL A 592 -24.77 -5.07 -6.11
N LEU A 593 -24.11 -5.81 -7.01
CA LEU A 593 -23.96 -7.25 -6.90
C LEU A 593 -23.13 -7.68 -5.67
N ASN A 594 -22.15 -6.87 -5.27
CA ASN A 594 -21.19 -7.21 -4.21
C ASN A 594 -21.48 -6.51 -2.87
N GLU A 595 -22.46 -5.60 -2.81
CA GLU A 595 -22.91 -4.95 -1.56
C GLU A 595 -23.97 -5.77 -0.80
N TYR A 596 -24.65 -6.70 -1.47
CA TYR A 596 -25.59 -7.66 -0.86
C TYR A 596 -24.89 -8.98 -0.56
#